data_AF-A0A819DSU6-F1
#
_entry.id   AF-A0A819DSU6-F1
#
_cell.length_a   1.000
_cell.length_b   1.000
_cell.length_c   1.000
_cell.angle_alpha   90.00
_cell.angle_beta   90.00
_cell.angle_gamma   90.00
#
_symmetry.space_group_name_H-M   'P 1'
#
loop_
_entity.id
_entity.type
_entity.pdbx_description
1 polymer ?
#
loop_
_entity_poly.entity_id
_entity_poly.type
_entity_poly.pdbx_seq_one_letter_code
_entity_poly.pdbx_strand_id
1 'polypeptide(L)'
;MDANTRHTVEQYLLLISKRADGTLLTNASWIRKFVLSQPSYKQDSVVSEEIQYDLIWKMVQIANVHENCPQIEELKMHTHTKLHLK
;
A
#
# COMPACT_ATOMS: atom_id res chain seq x y z
N MET A 1 -15.72 19.13 15.65
CA MET A 1 -14.83 17.97 15.40
C MET A 1 -13.42 18.40 15.71
N ASP A 2 -12.66 17.58 16.43
CA ASP A 2 -11.25 17.83 16.70
C ASP A 2 -10.40 17.71 15.42
N ALA A 3 -9.26 18.39 15.39
CA ALA A 3 -8.40 18.44 14.22
C ALA A 3 -7.82 17.07 13.82
N ASN A 4 -7.61 16.19 14.80
CA ASN A 4 -7.04 14.85 14.57
C ASN A 4 -8.06 13.93 13.90
N THR A 5 -9.31 13.93 14.36
CA THR A 5 -10.41 13.17 13.75
C THR A 5 -10.65 13.64 12.31
N ARG A 6 -10.65 14.96 12.07
CA ARG A 6 -10.78 15.49 10.70
C ARG A 6 -9.63 15.02 9.81
N HIS A 7 -8.40 15.08 10.31
CA HIS A 7 -7.21 14.65 9.57
C HIS A 7 -7.27 13.16 9.18
N THR A 8 -7.67 12.29 10.10
CA THR A 8 -7.82 10.86 9.83
C THR A 8 -8.89 10.60 8.75
N VAL A 9 -10.02 11.31 8.81
CA VAL A 9 -11.07 11.18 7.77
C VAL A 9 -10.57 11.66 6.41
N GLU A 10 -9.86 12.80 6.36
CA GLU A 10 -9.24 13.32 5.13
C GLU A 10 -8.27 12.30 4.52
N GLN A 11 -7.47 11.62 5.34
CA GLN A 11 -6.56 10.56 4.90
C GLN A 11 -7.29 9.37 4.28
N TYR A 12 -8.39 8.90 4.89
CA TYR A 12 -9.20 7.82 4.32
C TYR A 12 -9.86 8.24 2.99
N LEU A 13 -10.38 9.46 2.91
CA LEU A 13 -10.98 9.97 1.67
C LEU A 13 -9.93 10.11 0.56
N LEU A 14 -8.71 10.54 0.88
CA LEU A 14 -7.61 10.60 -0.07
C LEU A 14 -7.25 9.20 -0.59
N LEU A 15 -7.15 8.21 0.30
CA LEU A 15 -6.88 6.82 -0.08
C LEU A 15 -7.93 6.28 -1.06
N ILE A 16 -9.22 6.54 -0.78
CA ILE A 16 -10.32 6.13 -1.66
C ILE A 16 -10.24 6.85 -3.01
N SER A 17 -10.06 8.17 -2.99
CA SER A 17 -9.94 9.00 -4.20
C SER A 17 -8.83 8.49 -5.12
N LYS A 18 -7.65 8.24 -4.58
CA LYS A 18 -6.48 7.78 -5.35
C LYS A 18 -6.60 6.35 -5.88
N ARG A 19 -7.38 5.50 -5.22
CA ARG A 19 -7.73 4.18 -5.76
C ARG A 19 -8.79 4.27 -6.86
N ALA A 20 -9.70 5.23 -6.76
CA ALA A 20 -10.74 5.45 -7.76
C ALA A 20 -10.21 6.10 -9.04
N ASP A 21 -9.24 7.02 -8.94
CA ASP A 21 -8.59 7.64 -10.11
C ASP A 21 -7.48 6.77 -10.73
N GLY A 22 -7.10 5.68 -10.07
CA GLY A 22 -6.10 4.72 -10.54
C GLY A 22 -4.65 5.11 -10.31
N THR A 23 -4.38 6.23 -9.63
CA THR A 23 -3.01 6.63 -9.25
C THR A 23 -2.40 5.69 -8.21
N LEU A 24 -3.22 5.13 -7.32
CA LEU A 24 -2.81 4.15 -6.32
C LEU A 24 -3.38 2.77 -6.65
N LEU A 25 -2.53 1.73 -6.60
CA LEU A 25 -3.00 0.37 -6.85
C LEU A 25 -3.87 -0.13 -5.69
N THR A 26 -4.88 -0.92 -6.04
CA THR A 26 -5.56 -1.77 -5.07
C THR A 26 -4.66 -2.94 -4.69
N ASN A 27 -4.86 -3.49 -3.49
CA ASN A 27 -4.13 -4.68 -3.03
C ASN A 27 -4.21 -5.81 -4.05
N ALA A 28 -5.40 -6.07 -4.60
CA ALA A 28 -5.61 -7.10 -5.61
C ALA A 28 -4.85 -6.81 -6.92
N SER A 29 -4.73 -5.55 -7.34
CA SER A 29 -3.95 -5.17 -8.54
C SER A 29 -2.45 -5.33 -8.29
N TRP A 30 -1.99 -5.00 -7.09
CA TRP A 30 -0.61 -5.20 -6.69
C TRP A 30 -0.23 -6.68 -6.63
N ILE A 31 -1.06 -7.53 -6.03
CA ILE A 31 -0.85 -8.98 -5.99
C ILE A 31 -0.73 -9.55 -7.41
N ARG A 32 -1.62 -9.16 -8.32
CA ARG A 32 -1.56 -9.59 -9.72
C ARG A 32 -0.27 -9.15 -10.40
N LYS A 33 0.14 -7.88 -10.22
CA LYS A 33 1.41 -7.37 -10.77
C LYS A 33 2.61 -8.11 -10.19
N PHE A 34 2.60 -8.42 -8.89
CA PHE A 34 3.66 -9.17 -8.23
C PHE A 34 3.79 -10.58 -8.83
N VAL A 35 2.69 -11.34 -8.91
CA VAL A 35 2.68 -12.67 -9.51
C VAL A 35 3.12 -12.64 -10.98
N LEU A 36 2.62 -11.67 -11.76
CA LEU A 36 3.00 -11.51 -13.17
C LEU A 36 4.48 -11.14 -13.37
N SER A 37 5.13 -10.54 -12.36
CA SER A 37 6.54 -10.16 -12.43
C SER A 37 7.50 -11.31 -12.07
N GLN A 38 6.99 -12.42 -11.54
CA GLN A 38 7.82 -13.54 -11.09
C GLN A 38 8.37 -14.32 -12.29
N PRO A 39 9.69 -14.58 -12.36
CA PRO A 39 10.30 -15.31 -13.47
C PRO A 39 9.77 -16.74 -13.65
N SER A 40 9.34 -17.38 -12.56
CA SER A 40 8.79 -18.73 -12.57
C SER A 40 7.32 -18.79 -13.00
N TYR A 41 6.65 -17.65 -13.18
CA TYR A 41 5.25 -17.59 -13.60
C TYR A 41 5.10 -17.81 -15.10
N LYS A 42 4.39 -18.88 -15.49
CA LYS A 42 4.26 -19.33 -16.88
C LYS A 42 3.06 -18.75 -17.62
N GLN A 43 2.39 -17.75 -17.05
CA GLN A 43 1.12 -17.21 -17.58
C GLN A 43 0.02 -18.27 -17.75
N ASP A 44 0.13 -19.38 -17.02
CA ASP A 44 -0.80 -20.50 -17.01
C ASP A 44 -1.91 -20.33 -15.97
N SER A 45 -2.00 -19.16 -15.34
CA SER A 45 -2.90 -18.88 -14.22
C SER A 45 -2.67 -19.75 -12.97
N VAL A 46 -1.52 -20.43 -12.87
CA VAL A 46 -1.15 -21.23 -11.70
C VAL A 46 -0.11 -20.49 -10.86
N VAL A 47 -0.37 -20.36 -9.58
CA VAL A 47 0.58 -19.80 -8.62
C VAL A 47 1.31 -20.96 -7.96
N SER A 48 2.60 -21.11 -8.23
CA SER A 48 3.44 -22.15 -7.61
C SER A 48 3.68 -21.84 -6.13
N GLU A 49 4.09 -22.86 -5.37
CA GLU A 49 4.41 -22.71 -3.94
C GLU A 49 5.55 -21.70 -3.71
N GLU A 50 6.53 -21.65 -4.61
CA GLU A 50 7.61 -20.66 -4.60
C GLU A 50 7.07 -19.23 -4.73
N ILE A 51 6.22 -18.97 -5.74
CA ILE A 51 5.61 -17.64 -5.94
C ILE A 51 4.73 -17.26 -4.74
N GLN A 52 4.00 -18.23 -4.20
CA GLN A 52 3.17 -18.02 -3.01
C GLN A 52 4.02 -17.65 -1.79
N TYR A 53 5.13 -18.34 -1.56
CA TYR A 53 6.04 -18.05 -0.45
C TYR A 53 6.57 -16.61 -0.55
N ASP A 54 7.09 -16.24 -1.72
CA ASP A 54 7.60 -14.90 -1.98
C ASP A 54 6.53 -13.81 -1.79
N LEU A 55 5.31 -14.09 -2.25
CA LEU A 55 4.18 -13.17 -2.11
C LEU A 55 3.85 -12.92 -0.63
N ILE A 56 3.71 -13.98 0.16
CA ILE A 56 3.40 -13.86 1.59
C ILE A 56 4.55 -13.20 2.33
N TRP A 57 5.80 -13.58 2.03
CA TRP A 57 6.97 -12.93 2.61
C TRP A 57 6.96 -11.42 2.35
N LYS A 58 6.72 -11.00 1.11
CA LYS A 58 6.65 -9.58 0.76
C LYS A 58 5.50 -8.87 1.47
N MET A 59 4.33 -9.49 1.59
CA MET A 59 3.20 -8.94 2.37
C MET A 59 3.56 -8.73 3.85
N VAL A 60 4.27 -9.68 4.46
CA VAL A 60 4.72 -9.58 5.86
C VAL A 60 5.72 -8.42 6.04
N GLN A 61 6.61 -8.20 5.08
CA GLN A 61 7.54 -7.06 5.12
C GLN A 61 6.81 -5.71 5.04
N ILE A 62 5.78 -5.62 4.19
CA ILE A 62 4.95 -4.43 4.06
C ILE A 62 4.14 -4.18 5.34
N ALA A 63 3.50 -5.22 5.89
CA ALA A 63 2.65 -5.10 7.07
C ALA A 63 3.42 -4.68 8.34
N ASN A 64 4.66 -5.13 8.50
CA ASN A 64 5.49 -4.83 9.68
C ASN A 64 6.24 -3.48 9.59
N VAL A 65 5.90 -2.61 8.62
CA VAL A 65 6.50 -1.26 8.45
C VAL A 65 8.02 -1.27 8.18
N HIS A 66 8.58 -2.43 7.85
CA HIS A 66 9.99 -2.55 7.47
C HIS A 66 10.25 -2.10 6.02
N GLU A 67 9.21 -2.10 5.18
CA GLU A 67 9.27 -1.58 3.81
C GLU A 67 8.00 -0.80 3.44
N ASN A 68 8.13 0.50 3.16
CA ASN A 68 7.04 1.27 2.55
C ASN A 68 6.84 0.80 1.10
N CYS A 69 5.61 0.41 0.75
CA CYS A 69 5.23 0.09 -0.62
C CYS A 69 4.41 1.24 -1.23
N PRO A 70 5.07 2.24 -1.86
CA PRO A 70 4.40 3.45 -2.34
C PRO A 70 3.35 3.17 -3.42
N GLN A 71 3.38 1.99 -4.04
CA GLN A 71 2.39 1.60 -5.05
C GLN A 71 0.99 1.31 -4.46
N ILE A 72 0.90 0.98 -3.16
CA ILE A 72 -0.36 0.59 -2.49
C ILE A 72 -0.68 1.42 -1.25
N GLU A 73 0.30 2.14 -0.72
CA GLU A 73 0.17 2.95 0.48
C GLU A 73 0.93 4.28 0.34
N GLU A 74 0.21 5.39 0.40
CA GLU A 74 0.74 6.75 0.27
C GLU A 74 0.63 7.56 1.58
N LEU A 75 0.29 6.91 2.68
CA LEU A 75 0.03 7.58 3.95
C LEU A 75 1.35 7.97 4.64
N LYS A 76 1.89 9.12 4.25
CA LYS A 76 2.91 9.80 5.04
C LYS A 76 2.25 10.48 6.24
N MET A 77 2.63 10.06 7.44
CA MET A 77 2.43 10.80 8.68
C MET A 77 3.10 12.17 8.55
N HIS A 78 2.34 13.21 8.21
CA HIS A 78 2.82 14.59 8.34
C HIS A 78 2.51 15.04 9.76
N THR A 79 3.44 14.79 10.68
CA THR A 79 3.40 15.38 12.02
C THR A 79 3.51 16.89 11.86
N HIS A 80 2.40 17.62 12.00
CA HIS A 80 2.43 19.07 12.08
C HIS A 80 3.00 19.49 13.44
N THR A 81 4.32 19.38 13.61
CA THR A 81 5.02 20.26 14.55
C THR A 81 5.26 21.58 13.83
N LYS A 82 4.22 22.41 13.70
CA LYS A 82 4.44 23.85 13.51
C LYS A 82 4.53 24.47 14.89
N LEU A 83 5.78 24.64 15.32
CA LEU A 83 6.23 25.51 16.39
C LEU A 83 5.33 26.76 16.48
N HIS A 84 4.53 26.83 17.54
CA HIS A 84 4.01 28.09 18.05
C HIS A 84 4.81 28.41 19.30
N LEU A 85 5.98 29.02 19.11
CA LEU A 85 6.68 29.77 20.15
C LEU A 85 6.85 31.18 19.60
N LYS A 86 6.13 32.10 20.24
CA LYS A 86 6.28 33.54 20.13
C LYS A 86 7.43 33.98 21.03
#